data_AF-E1K0R8-F1
#
_entry.id   AF-E1K0R8-F1
#
_cell.length_a   1.000
_cell.length_b   1.000
_cell.length_c   1.000
_cell.angle_alpha   90.00
_cell.angle_beta   90.00
_cell.angle_gamma   90.00
#
_symmetry.space_group_name_H-M   'P 1'
#
loop_
_entity.id
_entity.type
_entity.pdbx_description
1 polymer ?
#
loop_
_entity_poly.entity_id
_entity_poly.type
_entity_poly.pdbx_seq_one_letter_code
_entity_poly.pdbx_strand_id
1 'polypeptide(L)'
;GNQEYFKGEKRTVVIIDELEEMQKDDRNFLAHLIKQSCDQEFNTRLMLIGIASSVHELIGTHASVPRYICEISLTPLAAQDLIDIVNEAAKAVSVEVAKDILYRVAIIGNGYPHFAHLIGKSLLHEAVINREKQISDRIYRQAISRAVASSIEELMNTYNTATQRQDDVNRHLVWALADADCVDMRTNDLFEHCRTIGKRMLWTLPDDKTLGIRLQRLGTENHGKIIINTPKRGGTDEIRYRYKRFSNSLMRGHVRLIAENEGVQLGNRTTL
;
A
#
# COMPACT_ATOMS: atom_id res chain seq x y z
N GLY A 1 2.83 17.73 -54.20
CA GLY A 1 4.00 17.15 -53.51
C GLY A 1 3.83 17.36 -52.03
N ASN A 2 3.76 16.28 -51.26
CA ASN A 2 4.07 16.16 -49.82
C ASN A 2 3.54 14.81 -49.28
N GLN A 3 3.72 13.72 -50.03
CA GLN A 3 3.33 12.36 -49.62
C GLN A 3 4.56 11.47 -49.31
N GLU A 4 5.75 12.05 -49.17
CA GLU A 4 7.02 11.32 -49.04
C GLU A 4 7.84 11.62 -47.78
N TYR A 5 7.25 12.13 -46.69
CA TYR A 5 8.05 12.45 -45.48
C TYR A 5 8.01 11.43 -44.33
N PHE A 6 7.19 10.37 -44.40
CA PHE A 6 7.03 9.45 -43.25
C PHE A 6 7.35 7.97 -43.53
N LYS A 7 8.16 7.70 -44.56
CA LYS A 7 8.66 6.34 -44.81
C LYS A 7 9.86 6.06 -43.90
N GLY A 8 9.58 5.65 -42.66
CA GLY A 8 10.60 5.22 -41.69
C GLY A 8 10.49 5.83 -40.30
N GLU A 9 9.35 6.42 -39.93
CA GLU A 9 9.23 7.08 -38.63
C GLU A 9 9.37 6.10 -37.46
N LYS A 10 10.42 6.33 -36.65
CA LYS A 10 10.56 5.68 -35.35
C LYS A 10 9.42 6.14 -34.45
N ARG A 11 8.49 5.23 -34.13
CA ARG A 11 7.51 5.44 -33.06
C ARG A 11 8.27 5.69 -31.76
N THR A 12 8.15 6.89 -31.21
CA THR A 12 8.78 7.24 -29.94
C THR A 12 7.77 7.04 -28.82
N VAL A 13 8.19 6.39 -27.73
CA VAL A 13 7.40 6.30 -26.50
C VAL A 13 8.17 7.03 -25.41
N VAL A 14 7.53 8.02 -24.78
CA VAL A 14 8.08 8.75 -23.65
C VAL A 14 7.30 8.37 -22.41
N ILE A 15 8.01 7.90 -21.39
CA ILE A 15 7.44 7.58 -20.08
C ILE A 15 7.92 8.64 -19.12
N ILE A 16 6.97 9.27 -18.43
CA ILE A 16 7.22 10.23 -17.36
C ILE A 16 6.62 9.60 -16.11
N ASP A 17 7.46 9.30 -15.13
CA ASP A 17 7.08 8.68 -13.87
C ASP A 17 7.12 9.70 -12.72
N GLU A 18 6.49 9.35 -11.60
CA GLU A 18 6.46 10.15 -10.37
C GLU A 18 5.97 11.60 -10.59
N LEU A 19 4.93 11.79 -11.41
CA LEU A 19 4.38 13.12 -11.69
C LEU A 19 3.93 13.87 -10.42
N GLU A 20 3.63 13.16 -9.33
CA GLU A 20 3.32 13.75 -8.03
C GLU A 20 4.49 14.54 -7.41
N GLU A 21 5.73 14.29 -7.82
CA GLU A 21 6.92 15.04 -7.37
C GLU A 21 7.10 16.37 -8.13
N MET A 22 6.46 16.50 -9.29
CA MET A 22 6.53 17.73 -10.08
C MET A 22 5.79 18.87 -9.39
N GLN A 23 6.36 20.08 -9.43
CA GLN A 23 5.69 21.29 -8.95
C GLN A 23 4.46 21.61 -9.80
N LYS A 24 3.48 22.28 -9.21
CA LYS A 24 2.19 22.57 -9.87
C LYS A 24 2.35 23.36 -11.17
N ASP A 25 3.27 24.31 -11.20
CA ASP A 25 3.53 25.13 -12.39
C ASP A 25 4.14 24.31 -13.53
N ASP A 26 5.04 23.37 -13.22
CA ASP A 26 5.66 22.47 -14.19
C ASP A 26 4.63 21.50 -14.80
N ARG A 27 3.65 21.04 -14.00
CA ARG A 27 2.54 20.21 -14.50
C ARG A 27 1.70 20.97 -15.52
N ASN A 28 1.45 22.26 -15.31
CA ASN A 28 0.73 23.09 -16.29
C ASN A 28 1.50 23.20 -17.61
N PHE A 29 2.83 23.35 -17.57
CA PHE A 29 3.65 23.33 -18.78
C PHE A 29 3.58 21.97 -19.49
N LEU A 30 3.61 20.87 -18.74
CA LEU A 30 3.44 19.53 -19.29
C LEU A 30 2.06 19.37 -19.97
N ALA A 31 1.00 19.90 -19.37
CA ALA A 31 -0.35 19.90 -19.96
C ALA A 31 -0.38 20.61 -21.34
N HIS A 32 0.32 21.73 -21.47
CA HIS A 32 0.48 22.45 -22.74
C HIS A 32 1.28 21.64 -23.77
N LEU A 33 2.36 21.00 -23.34
CA LEU A 33 3.18 20.14 -24.19
C LEU A 33 2.38 18.96 -24.75
N ILE A 34 1.58 18.28 -23.90
CA ILE A 34 0.71 17.17 -24.33
C ILE A 34 -0.26 17.66 -25.39
N LYS A 35 -0.94 18.80 -25.14
CA LYS A 35 -1.90 19.36 -26.09
C LYS A 35 -1.25 19.65 -27.45
N GLN A 36 -0.10 20.35 -27.46
CA GLN A 36 0.61 20.65 -28.70
C GLN A 36 1.09 19.37 -29.41
N SER A 37 1.53 18.38 -28.65
CA SER A 37 2.01 17.10 -29.19
C SER A 37 0.88 16.33 -29.89
N CYS A 38 -0.32 16.34 -29.30
CA CYS A 38 -1.49 15.70 -29.89
C CYS A 38 -2.10 16.49 -31.05
N ASP A 39 -2.20 17.82 -30.95
CA ASP A 39 -2.80 18.67 -32.00
C ASP A 39 -1.96 18.69 -33.30
N GLN A 40 -0.65 18.49 -33.21
CA GLN A 40 0.27 18.45 -34.36
C GLN A 40 0.50 17.03 -34.91
N GLU A 41 -0.20 16.02 -34.37
CA GLU A 41 -0.09 14.60 -34.77
C GLU A 41 1.36 14.06 -34.79
N PHE A 42 2.20 14.48 -33.83
CA PHE A 42 3.55 13.93 -33.71
C PHE A 42 3.47 12.40 -33.48
N ASN A 43 4.37 11.65 -34.11
CA ASN A 43 4.44 10.19 -33.97
C ASN A 43 5.11 9.75 -32.63
N THR A 44 4.61 10.31 -31.54
CA THR A 44 5.09 10.09 -30.17
C THR A 44 3.92 9.68 -29.28
N ARG A 45 4.10 8.64 -28.47
CA ARG A 45 3.17 8.26 -27.40
C ARG A 45 3.73 8.69 -26.06
N LEU A 46 2.89 9.33 -25.26
CA LEU A 46 3.23 9.74 -23.90
C LEU A 46 2.53 8.80 -22.91
N MET A 47 3.27 8.30 -21.93
CA MET A 47 2.75 7.57 -20.78
C MET A 47 3.14 8.33 -19.52
N LEU A 48 2.13 8.71 -18.74
CA LEU A 48 2.27 9.53 -17.55
C LEU A 48 1.88 8.68 -16.36
N ILE A 49 2.77 8.56 -15.38
CA ILE A 49 2.61 7.69 -14.21
C ILE A 49 2.74 8.55 -12.96
N GLY A 50 1.84 8.34 -12.01
CA GLY A 50 1.95 8.95 -10.70
C GLY A 50 0.73 8.72 -9.82
N ILE A 51 0.82 9.22 -8.59
CA ILE A 51 -0.21 9.07 -7.56
C ILE A 51 -1.16 10.27 -7.61
N ALA A 52 -2.40 10.03 -8.03
CA ALA A 52 -3.46 11.04 -8.02
C ALA A 52 -4.85 10.40 -7.91
N SER A 53 -5.80 11.15 -7.38
CA SER A 53 -7.22 10.77 -7.37
C SER A 53 -7.92 11.03 -8.71
N SER A 54 -7.29 11.79 -9.60
CA SER A 54 -7.77 12.04 -10.98
C SER A 54 -6.64 12.54 -11.89
N VAL A 55 -6.84 12.44 -13.21
CA VAL A 55 -5.96 13.06 -14.22
C VAL A 55 -5.79 14.57 -14.00
N HIS A 56 -6.81 15.25 -13.46
CA HIS A 56 -6.74 16.69 -13.20
C HIS A 56 -5.74 17.03 -12.10
N GLU A 57 -5.66 16.20 -11.06
CA GLU A 57 -4.68 16.34 -9.98
C GLU A 57 -3.27 15.96 -10.47
N LEU A 58 -3.16 14.98 -11.37
CA LEU A 58 -1.88 14.51 -11.89
C LEU A 58 -1.20 15.52 -12.84
N ILE A 59 -1.97 16.19 -13.72
CA ILE A 59 -1.42 16.99 -14.84
C ILE A 59 -1.75 18.49 -14.71
N GLY A 60 -2.69 18.88 -13.84
CA GLY A 60 -3.03 20.28 -13.62
C GLY A 60 -4.08 20.86 -14.57
N THR A 61 -4.29 22.17 -14.43
CA THR A 61 -5.48 22.90 -14.89
C THR A 61 -5.45 23.23 -16.38
N HIS A 62 -5.93 22.31 -17.23
CA HIS A 62 -6.47 22.70 -18.54
C HIS A 62 -7.69 21.86 -18.92
N ALA A 63 -8.84 22.51 -19.05
CA ALA A 63 -10.14 21.86 -19.31
C ALA A 63 -10.19 21.04 -20.63
N SER A 64 -9.24 21.26 -21.54
CA SER A 64 -9.19 20.64 -22.86
C SER A 64 -8.18 19.51 -22.99
N VAL A 65 -7.35 19.23 -21.97
CA VAL A 65 -6.36 18.14 -21.99
C VAL A 65 -6.97 16.75 -21.76
N PRO A 66 -8.00 16.56 -20.89
CA PRO A 66 -8.56 15.23 -20.61
C PRO A 66 -9.02 14.44 -21.84
N ARG A 67 -9.49 15.11 -22.91
CA ARG A 67 -9.92 14.45 -24.16
C ARG A 67 -8.79 13.76 -24.93
N TYR A 68 -7.53 14.08 -24.62
CA TYR A 68 -6.36 13.48 -25.26
C TYR A 68 -5.75 12.35 -24.42
N ILE A 69 -6.28 12.10 -23.22
CA ILE A 69 -5.70 11.20 -22.23
C ILE A 69 -6.62 10.02 -22.00
N CYS A 70 -6.05 8.81 -22.05
CA CYS A 70 -6.70 7.61 -21.56
C CYS A 70 -6.21 7.34 -20.14
N GLU A 71 -7.12 7.38 -19.17
CA GLU A 71 -6.82 7.09 -17.77
C GLU A 71 -6.87 5.58 -17.51
N ILE A 72 -5.80 5.04 -16.93
CA ILE A 72 -5.74 3.66 -16.44
C ILE A 72 -5.46 3.72 -14.94
N SER A 73 -6.50 3.52 -14.14
CA SER A 73 -6.35 3.43 -12.69
C SER A 73 -5.91 2.03 -12.29
N LEU A 74 -4.81 1.94 -11.53
CA LEU A 74 -4.35 0.68 -10.96
C LEU A 74 -5.12 0.40 -9.67
N THR A 75 -5.69 -0.81 -9.58
CA THR A 75 -6.36 -1.29 -8.38
C THR A 75 -5.46 -2.28 -7.64
N PRO A 76 -5.66 -2.46 -6.32
CA PRO A 76 -4.94 -3.48 -5.57
C PRO A 76 -5.13 -4.86 -6.20
N LEU A 77 -4.06 -5.67 -6.20
CA LEU A 77 -4.07 -7.03 -6.75
C LEU A 77 -5.04 -7.95 -6.01
N ALA A 78 -5.53 -8.97 -6.71
CA ALA A 78 -6.27 -10.03 -6.05
C ALA A 78 -5.34 -10.86 -5.15
N ALA A 79 -5.91 -11.52 -4.15
CA ALA A 79 -5.14 -12.38 -3.25
C ALA A 79 -4.40 -13.49 -4.01
N GLN A 80 -5.04 -14.06 -5.04
CA GLN A 80 -4.45 -15.10 -5.88
C GLN A 80 -3.19 -14.60 -6.63
N ASP A 81 -3.20 -13.37 -7.14
CA ASP A 81 -2.03 -12.81 -7.83
C ASP A 81 -0.82 -12.70 -6.89
N LEU A 82 -1.06 -12.31 -5.62
CA LEU A 82 -0.01 -12.25 -4.60
C LEU A 82 0.55 -13.64 -4.23
N ILE A 83 -0.32 -14.65 -4.21
CA ILE A 83 0.06 -16.05 -3.99
C ILE A 83 0.93 -16.53 -5.15
N ASP A 84 0.52 -16.23 -6.39
CA ASP A 84 1.21 -16.68 -7.59
C ASP A 84 2.60 -16.07 -7.71
N ILE A 85 2.80 -14.79 -7.36
CA ILE A 85 4.13 -14.16 -7.26
C ILE A 85 5.11 -15.02 -6.44
N VAL A 86 4.71 -15.46 -5.25
CA VAL A 86 5.59 -16.24 -4.37
C VAL A 86 5.74 -17.67 -4.87
N ASN A 87 4.65 -18.28 -5.33
CA ASN A 87 4.63 -19.67 -5.77
C ASN A 87 5.48 -19.89 -7.04
N GLU A 88 5.42 -18.95 -7.99
CA GLU A 88 6.26 -18.99 -9.20
C GLU A 88 7.75 -18.85 -8.85
N ALA A 89 8.10 -17.90 -7.98
CA ALA A 89 9.46 -17.73 -7.49
C ALA A 89 9.96 -18.99 -6.76
N ALA A 90 9.09 -19.62 -5.95
CA ALA A 90 9.42 -20.83 -5.20
C ALA A 90 9.72 -22.03 -6.12
N LYS A 91 8.92 -22.21 -7.18
CA LYS A 91 9.15 -23.22 -8.22
C LYS A 91 10.50 -23.03 -8.91
N ALA A 92 10.87 -21.78 -9.24
CA ALA A 92 12.14 -21.48 -9.89
C ALA A 92 13.37 -21.90 -9.06
N VAL A 93 13.24 -21.92 -7.73
CA VAL A 93 14.31 -22.36 -6.81
C VAL A 93 14.07 -23.74 -6.19
N SER A 94 13.07 -24.48 -6.67
CA SER A 94 12.72 -25.81 -6.17
C SER A 94 12.45 -25.88 -4.66
N VAL A 95 11.77 -24.87 -4.12
CA VAL A 95 11.29 -24.81 -2.73
C VAL A 95 9.76 -24.90 -2.74
N GLU A 96 9.21 -25.72 -1.86
CA GLU A 96 7.77 -25.85 -1.65
C GLU A 96 7.32 -24.96 -0.49
N VAL A 97 6.30 -24.16 -0.74
CA VAL A 97 5.68 -23.27 0.25
C VAL A 97 4.27 -23.76 0.52
N ALA A 98 3.98 -24.04 1.79
CA ALA A 98 2.66 -24.52 2.19
C ALA A 98 1.57 -23.44 1.94
N LYS A 99 0.35 -23.89 1.63
CA LYS A 99 -0.75 -22.99 1.25
C LYS A 99 -1.11 -21.97 2.33
N ASP A 100 -1.05 -22.37 3.59
CA ASP A 100 -1.31 -21.50 4.73
C ASP A 100 -0.28 -20.35 4.85
N ILE A 101 0.98 -20.62 4.50
CA ILE A 101 2.02 -19.58 4.41
C ILE A 101 1.73 -18.63 3.25
N LEU A 102 1.37 -19.16 2.08
CA LEU A 102 0.98 -18.34 0.93
C LEU A 102 -0.23 -17.44 1.23
N TYR A 103 -1.23 -17.97 1.94
CA TYR A 103 -2.36 -17.19 2.43
C TYR A 103 -1.96 -16.09 3.41
N ARG A 104 -1.01 -16.35 4.33
CA ARG A 104 -0.46 -15.30 5.19
C ARG A 104 0.24 -14.21 4.38
N VAL A 105 1.02 -14.59 3.37
CA VAL A 105 1.67 -13.59 2.49
C VAL A 105 0.63 -12.74 1.77
N ALA A 106 -0.44 -13.32 1.24
CA ALA A 106 -1.51 -12.55 0.58
C ALA A 106 -2.25 -11.62 1.55
N ILE A 107 -2.58 -12.09 2.76
CA ILE A 107 -3.21 -11.26 3.80
C ILE A 107 -2.30 -10.09 4.20
N ILE A 108 -1.01 -10.32 4.40
CA ILE A 108 -0.04 -9.26 4.71
C ILE A 108 0.11 -8.32 3.51
N GLY A 109 0.13 -8.85 2.29
CA GLY A 109 0.23 -8.06 1.06
C GLY A 109 -0.95 -7.12 0.85
N ASN A 110 -2.18 -7.53 1.20
CA ASN A 110 -3.37 -6.69 1.14
C ASN A 110 -3.52 -5.97 -0.23
N GLY A 111 -3.30 -6.72 -1.31
CA GLY A 111 -3.32 -6.23 -2.69
C GLY A 111 -2.08 -5.46 -3.16
N TYR A 112 -1.06 -5.29 -2.33
CA TYR A 112 0.20 -4.64 -2.70
C TYR A 112 1.31 -5.69 -2.93
N PRO A 113 1.87 -5.78 -4.16
CA PRO A 113 2.88 -6.79 -4.49
C PRO A 113 4.18 -6.63 -3.70
N HIS A 114 4.48 -5.42 -3.21
CA HIS A 114 5.69 -5.14 -2.43
C HIS A 114 5.92 -6.16 -1.30
N PHE A 115 4.91 -6.41 -0.46
CA PHE A 115 5.07 -7.36 0.66
C PHE A 115 5.12 -8.81 0.20
N ALA A 116 4.43 -9.17 -0.89
CA ALA A 116 4.55 -10.51 -1.47
C ALA A 116 5.98 -10.79 -1.94
N HIS A 117 6.60 -9.83 -2.64
CA HIS A 117 8.01 -9.92 -3.02
C HIS A 117 8.94 -9.92 -1.80
N LEU A 118 8.73 -9.05 -0.83
CA LEU A 118 9.56 -8.93 0.37
C LEU A 118 9.56 -10.22 1.20
N ILE A 119 8.38 -10.74 1.51
CA ILE A 119 8.23 -11.96 2.31
C ILE A 119 8.63 -13.18 1.48
N GLY A 120 8.17 -13.28 0.24
CA GLY A 120 8.53 -14.38 -0.67
C GLY A 120 10.04 -14.50 -0.85
N LYS A 121 10.73 -13.40 -1.16
CA LYS A 121 12.20 -13.36 -1.24
C LYS A 121 12.83 -13.80 0.07
N SER A 122 12.33 -13.34 1.22
CA SER A 122 12.89 -13.70 2.52
C SER A 122 12.71 -15.19 2.84
N LEU A 123 11.54 -15.76 2.53
CA LEU A 123 11.25 -17.18 2.70
C LEU A 123 12.19 -18.05 1.87
N LEU A 124 12.30 -17.74 0.58
CA LEU A 124 13.12 -18.50 -0.35
C LEU A 124 14.61 -18.34 -0.05
N HIS A 125 15.04 -17.15 0.33
CA HIS A 125 16.42 -16.90 0.74
C HIS A 125 16.80 -17.73 1.97
N GLU A 126 15.98 -17.71 3.02
CA GLU A 126 16.24 -18.52 4.22
C GLU A 126 16.21 -20.02 3.90
N ALA A 127 15.24 -20.48 3.11
CA ALA A 127 15.17 -21.89 2.69
C ALA A 127 16.43 -22.34 1.94
N VAL A 128 16.89 -21.55 0.95
CA VAL A 128 18.07 -21.86 0.13
C VAL A 128 19.34 -21.89 0.98
N ILE A 129 19.56 -20.89 1.85
CA ILE A 129 20.74 -20.84 2.72
C ILE A 129 20.75 -22.02 3.70
N ASN A 130 19.60 -22.38 4.25
CA ASN A 130 19.46 -23.51 5.17
C ASN A 130 19.37 -24.87 4.46
N ARG A 131 19.39 -24.88 3.11
CA ARG A 131 19.23 -26.08 2.27
C ARG A 131 17.91 -26.84 2.53
N GLU A 132 16.86 -26.12 2.91
CA GLU A 132 15.52 -26.68 3.08
C GLU A 132 14.73 -26.56 1.77
N LYS A 133 14.08 -27.66 1.37
CA LYS A 133 13.18 -27.68 0.20
C LYS A 133 11.73 -27.38 0.55
N GLN A 134 11.41 -27.30 1.84
CA GLN A 134 10.07 -26.99 2.35
C GLN A 134 10.21 -25.90 3.41
N ILE A 135 9.29 -24.95 3.43
CA ILE A 135 9.30 -23.91 4.46
C ILE A 135 8.84 -24.51 5.80
N SER A 136 9.78 -24.77 6.70
CA SER A 136 9.48 -25.09 8.10
C SER A 136 9.07 -23.84 8.90
N ASP A 137 8.43 -24.03 10.05
CA ASP A 137 8.06 -22.93 10.97
C ASP A 137 9.29 -22.11 11.41
N ARG A 138 10.45 -22.76 11.55
CA ARG A 138 11.72 -22.07 11.85
C ARG A 138 12.13 -21.13 10.71
N ILE A 139 12.11 -21.62 9.47
CA ILE A 139 12.43 -20.83 8.27
C ILE A 139 11.43 -19.69 8.10
N TYR A 140 10.15 -19.96 8.34
CA TYR A 140 9.10 -18.94 8.30
C TYR A 140 9.39 -17.80 9.28
N ARG A 141 9.66 -18.10 10.55
CA ARG A 141 9.98 -17.08 11.57
C ARG A 141 11.26 -16.29 11.23
N GLN A 142 12.30 -16.95 10.73
CA GLN A 142 13.53 -16.29 10.29
C GLN A 142 13.27 -15.36 9.09
N ALA A 143 12.46 -15.79 8.14
CA ALA A 143 12.09 -15.02 6.96
C ALA A 143 11.23 -13.80 7.31
N ILE A 144 10.28 -13.94 8.22
CA ILE A 144 9.46 -12.81 8.71
C ILE A 144 10.35 -11.78 9.41
N SER A 145 11.28 -12.22 10.27
CA SER A 145 12.23 -11.32 10.93
C SER A 145 13.11 -10.58 9.92
N ARG A 146 13.62 -11.29 8.90
CA ARG A 146 14.35 -10.68 7.78
C ARG A 146 13.51 -9.68 6.99
N ALA A 147 12.26 -10.00 6.73
CA ALA A 147 11.34 -9.14 5.99
C ALA A 147 11.08 -7.83 6.75
N VAL A 148 10.88 -7.89 8.07
CA VAL A 148 10.73 -6.69 8.92
C VAL A 148 11.98 -5.83 8.88
N ALA A 149 13.16 -6.44 9.02
CA ALA A 149 14.45 -5.74 8.96
C ALA A 149 14.74 -5.12 7.59
N SER A 150 14.13 -5.64 6.53
CA SER A 150 14.28 -5.15 5.14
C SER A 150 13.07 -4.30 4.69
N SER A 151 12.19 -3.94 5.61
CA SER A 151 10.99 -3.14 5.30
C SER A 151 11.36 -1.69 4.98
N ILE A 152 10.45 -0.97 4.31
CA ILE A 152 10.59 0.45 4.00
C ILE A 152 10.79 1.26 5.28
N GLU A 153 11.89 2.01 5.36
CA GLU A 153 12.30 2.77 6.54
C GLU A 153 11.26 3.82 6.95
N GLU A 154 10.64 4.50 5.97
CA GLU A 154 9.58 5.48 6.23
C GLU A 154 8.36 4.86 6.95
N LEU A 155 7.95 3.64 6.56
CA LEU A 155 6.85 2.93 7.22
C LEU A 155 7.22 2.56 8.66
N MET A 156 8.44 2.05 8.85
CA MET A 156 8.98 1.73 10.19
C MET A 156 9.02 2.98 11.08
N ASN A 157 9.53 4.09 10.57
CA ASN A 157 9.64 5.35 11.31
C ASN A 157 8.26 5.88 11.69
N THR A 158 7.31 5.88 10.76
CA THR A 158 5.91 6.27 11.01
C THR A 158 5.26 5.37 12.06
N TYR A 159 5.42 4.05 11.94
CA TYR A 159 4.92 3.07 12.92
C TYR A 159 5.52 3.27 14.31
N ASN A 160 6.84 3.38 14.41
CA ASN A 160 7.54 3.56 15.68
C ASN A 160 7.13 4.87 16.34
N THR A 161 7.06 5.97 15.58
CA THR A 161 6.61 7.27 16.07
C THR A 161 5.18 7.18 16.63
N ALA A 162 4.29 6.42 16.00
CA ALA A 162 2.93 6.24 16.48
C ALA A 162 2.84 5.39 17.78
N THR A 163 3.62 4.31 17.86
CA THR A 163 3.41 3.21 18.80
C THR A 163 4.38 3.16 19.98
N GLN A 164 5.61 3.65 19.84
CA GLN A 164 6.61 3.66 20.93
C GLN A 164 6.26 4.73 21.97
N ARG A 165 5.37 4.38 22.90
CA ARG A 165 4.85 5.26 23.95
C ARG A 165 4.96 4.59 25.32
N GLN A 166 4.53 5.29 26.35
CA GLN A 166 4.54 4.78 27.73
C GLN A 166 3.67 3.53 27.91
N ASP A 167 2.64 3.38 27.08
CA ASP A 167 1.71 2.25 27.07
C ASP A 167 1.45 1.76 25.64
N ASP A 168 0.89 0.54 25.54
CA ASP A 168 0.59 -0.11 24.26
C ASP A 168 -0.76 0.31 23.65
N VAL A 169 -1.48 1.27 24.25
CA VAL A 169 -2.83 1.64 23.79
C VAL A 169 -2.82 2.11 22.33
N ASN A 170 -1.79 2.88 21.95
CA ASN A 170 -1.59 3.31 20.57
C ASN A 170 -1.33 2.12 19.63
N ARG A 171 -0.48 1.18 20.05
CA ARG A 171 -0.17 -0.05 19.30
C ARG A 171 -1.44 -0.88 19.07
N HIS A 172 -2.25 -1.08 20.12
CA HIS A 172 -3.51 -1.82 20.02
C HIS A 172 -4.50 -1.19 19.04
N LEU A 173 -4.63 0.15 19.02
CA LEU A 173 -5.49 0.86 18.06
C LEU A 173 -4.99 0.69 16.61
N VAL A 174 -3.67 0.80 16.41
CA VAL A 174 -3.03 0.60 15.09
C VAL A 174 -3.22 -0.83 14.60
N TRP A 175 -3.00 -1.82 15.47
CA TRP A 175 -3.19 -3.23 15.16
C TRP A 175 -4.65 -3.58 14.89
N ALA A 176 -5.59 -3.05 15.67
CA ALA A 176 -7.01 -3.22 15.41
C ALA A 176 -7.42 -2.65 14.06
N LEU A 177 -6.90 -1.48 13.69
CA LEU A 177 -7.14 -0.93 12.37
C LEU A 177 -6.57 -1.82 11.28
N ALA A 178 -5.38 -2.40 11.47
CA ALA A 178 -4.73 -3.28 10.49
C ALA A 178 -5.38 -4.67 10.37
N ASP A 179 -5.97 -5.18 11.44
CA ASP A 179 -6.67 -6.47 11.46
C ASP A 179 -7.95 -6.45 10.62
N ALA A 180 -8.64 -5.31 10.57
CA ALA A 180 -9.81 -5.14 9.71
C ALA A 180 -9.44 -5.22 8.21
N ASP A 181 -10.35 -5.72 7.38
CA ASP A 181 -10.18 -5.80 5.92
C ASP A 181 -10.84 -4.63 5.17
N CYS A 182 -11.32 -3.62 5.91
CA CYS A 182 -11.86 -2.41 5.32
C CYS A 182 -10.79 -1.31 5.22
N VAL A 183 -10.76 -0.60 4.10
CA VAL A 183 -9.91 0.58 3.92
C VAL A 183 -10.31 1.68 4.90
N ASP A 184 -11.63 1.90 5.04
CA ASP A 184 -12.23 2.90 5.91
C ASP A 184 -12.95 2.24 7.07
N MET A 185 -12.56 2.59 8.29
CA MET A 185 -13.16 2.06 9.50
C MET A 185 -13.81 3.18 10.30
N ARG A 186 -15.06 2.97 10.74
CA ARG A 186 -15.73 3.91 11.63
C ARG A 186 -15.10 3.83 13.03
N THR A 187 -14.99 4.95 13.73
CA THR A 187 -14.38 5.01 15.07
C THR A 187 -14.99 4.03 16.07
N ASN A 188 -16.32 3.92 16.13
CA ASN A 188 -16.98 3.02 17.08
C ASN A 188 -16.68 1.55 16.76
N ASP A 189 -16.78 1.18 15.48
CA ASP A 189 -16.47 -0.16 14.99
C ASP A 189 -14.99 -0.50 15.29
N LEU A 190 -14.07 0.47 15.15
CA LEU A 190 -12.66 0.29 15.51
C LEU A 190 -12.48 0.00 17.01
N PHE A 191 -13.22 0.66 17.90
CA PHE A 191 -13.13 0.41 19.34
C PHE A 191 -13.72 -0.95 19.72
N GLU A 192 -14.83 -1.34 19.12
CA GLU A 192 -15.41 -2.68 19.27
C GLU A 192 -14.44 -3.77 18.79
N HIS A 193 -13.81 -3.54 17.63
CA HIS A 193 -12.84 -4.46 17.06
C HIS A 193 -11.56 -4.55 17.91
N CYS A 194 -11.05 -3.40 18.37
CA CYS A 194 -9.90 -3.33 19.28
C CYS A 194 -10.16 -4.11 20.58
N ARG A 195 -11.37 -4.02 21.14
CA ARG A 195 -11.77 -4.82 22.31
C ARG A 195 -11.88 -6.31 22.01
N THR A 196 -12.36 -6.66 20.82
CA THR A 196 -12.48 -8.06 20.40
C THR A 196 -11.11 -8.73 20.32
N ILE A 197 -10.15 -8.07 19.66
CA ILE A 197 -8.75 -8.52 19.62
C ILE A 197 -8.14 -8.48 21.02
N GLY A 198 -8.39 -7.41 21.77
CA GLY A 198 -7.90 -7.25 23.14
C GLY A 198 -8.32 -8.37 24.07
N LYS A 199 -9.53 -8.91 23.94
CA LYS A 199 -9.95 -10.10 24.70
C LYS A 199 -9.16 -11.35 24.30
N ARG A 200 -8.95 -11.56 22.98
CA ARG A 200 -8.18 -12.69 22.45
C ARG A 200 -6.71 -12.65 22.88
N MET A 201 -6.15 -11.44 22.98
CA MET A 201 -4.73 -11.19 23.25
C MET A 201 -4.44 -10.73 24.69
N LEU A 202 -5.47 -10.70 25.55
CA LEU A 202 -5.39 -10.28 26.96
C LEU A 202 -4.85 -8.84 27.15
N TRP A 203 -5.26 -7.91 26.30
CA TRP A 203 -4.89 -6.49 26.39
C TRP A 203 -5.70 -5.75 27.45
N THR A 204 -5.02 -4.89 28.21
CA THR A 204 -5.68 -3.92 29.08
C THR A 204 -5.99 -2.66 28.29
N LEU A 205 -7.28 -2.41 28.04
CA LEU A 205 -7.74 -1.25 27.28
C LEU A 205 -8.44 -0.23 28.21
N PRO A 206 -8.18 1.08 28.03
CA PRO A 206 -8.90 2.11 28.76
C PRO A 206 -10.33 2.31 28.21
N ASP A 207 -11.05 3.26 28.80
CA ASP A 207 -12.39 3.65 28.34
C ASP A 207 -12.38 4.31 26.94
N ASP A 208 -13.56 4.42 26.32
CA ASP A 208 -13.72 4.97 24.97
C ASP A 208 -13.33 6.46 24.83
N LYS A 209 -13.46 7.24 25.92
CA LYS A 209 -13.04 8.65 25.89
C LYS A 209 -11.51 8.71 25.76
N THR A 210 -10.80 7.89 26.53
CA THR A 210 -9.34 7.76 26.43
C THR A 210 -8.92 7.21 25.07
N LEU A 211 -9.56 6.16 24.56
CA LEU A 211 -9.30 5.64 23.21
C LEU A 211 -9.53 6.70 22.12
N GLY A 212 -10.58 7.51 22.24
CA GLY A 212 -10.86 8.65 21.34
C GLY A 212 -9.74 9.67 21.31
N ILE A 213 -9.22 10.07 22.47
CA ILE A 213 -8.10 11.00 22.58
C ILE A 213 -6.83 10.41 21.94
N ARG A 214 -6.52 9.13 22.21
CA ARG A 214 -5.36 8.45 21.60
C ARG A 214 -5.51 8.33 20.09
N LEU A 215 -6.68 7.93 19.61
CA LEU A 215 -6.97 7.85 18.18
C LEU A 215 -6.81 9.19 17.48
N GLN A 216 -7.27 10.30 18.07
CA GLN A 216 -7.07 11.63 17.48
C GLN A 216 -5.58 11.99 17.37
N ARG A 217 -4.79 11.66 18.40
CA ARG A 217 -3.35 11.92 18.40
C ARG A 217 -2.60 11.15 17.31
N LEU A 218 -3.01 9.93 16.97
CA LEU A 218 -2.44 9.16 15.87
C LEU A 218 -2.55 9.85 14.50
N GLY A 219 -3.44 10.85 14.36
CA GLY A 219 -3.55 11.67 13.16
C GLY A 219 -2.72 12.96 13.17
N THR A 220 -1.83 13.17 14.14
CA THR A 220 -0.97 14.36 14.22
C THR A 220 0.47 14.05 13.83
N GLU A 221 1.21 15.08 13.39
CA GLU A 221 2.63 14.96 13.00
C GLU A 221 3.49 14.38 14.14
N ASN A 222 3.17 14.71 15.41
CA ASN A 222 3.87 14.16 16.59
C ASN A 222 3.72 12.64 16.75
N HIS A 223 2.80 12.01 16.03
CA HIS A 223 2.58 10.56 15.99
C HIS A 223 2.79 10.00 14.57
N GLY A 224 3.57 10.70 13.74
CA GLY A 224 3.86 10.32 12.37
C GLY A 224 2.64 10.40 11.43
N LYS A 225 1.52 10.96 11.90
CA LYS A 225 0.26 11.05 11.14
C LYS A 225 -0.10 9.72 10.47
N ILE A 226 0.04 8.63 11.23
CA ILE A 226 -0.15 7.26 10.73
C ILE A 226 -1.58 7.00 10.24
N ILE A 227 -2.57 7.75 10.75
CA ILE A 227 -3.95 7.70 10.28
C ILE A 227 -4.45 9.06 9.82
N ILE A 228 -5.43 9.04 8.93
CA ILE A 228 -6.16 10.23 8.47
C ILE A 228 -7.66 10.01 8.57
N ASN A 229 -8.41 11.11 8.61
CA ASN A 229 -9.84 11.08 8.37
C ASN A 229 -10.09 10.84 6.88
N THR A 230 -11.10 10.04 6.56
CA THR A 230 -11.37 9.68 5.17
C THR A 230 -12.13 10.81 4.45
N PRO A 231 -11.85 11.14 3.18
CA PRO A 231 -12.70 12.02 2.39
C PRO A 231 -14.09 11.40 2.16
N LYS A 232 -15.11 12.23 1.91
CA LYS A 232 -16.46 11.77 1.55
C LYS A 232 -16.42 11.14 0.15
N ARG A 233 -17.25 10.12 -0.07
CA ARG A 233 -17.35 9.47 -1.39
C ARG A 233 -17.93 10.47 -2.40
N GLY A 234 -17.34 10.55 -3.59
CA GLY A 234 -17.81 11.40 -4.68
C GLY A 234 -16.99 12.65 -4.96
N GLY A 235 -15.74 12.74 -4.48
CA GLY A 235 -14.82 13.82 -4.86
C GLY A 235 -15.13 15.18 -4.24
N THR A 236 -15.87 15.24 -3.13
CA THR A 236 -16.05 16.48 -2.39
C THR A 236 -14.90 16.68 -1.40
N ASP A 237 -14.51 17.94 -1.14
CA ASP A 237 -13.53 18.32 -0.11
C ASP A 237 -14.03 18.06 1.33
N GLU A 238 -15.22 17.46 1.49
CA GLU A 238 -15.82 17.19 2.79
C GLU A 238 -15.19 15.96 3.47
N ILE A 239 -14.82 16.11 4.74
CA ILE A 239 -14.15 15.07 5.52
C ILE A 239 -15.17 14.25 6.34
N ARG A 240 -15.10 12.91 6.26
CA ARG A 240 -15.82 12.00 7.16
C ARG A 240 -15.05 11.82 8.47
N TYR A 241 -15.20 12.76 9.40
CA TYR A 241 -14.47 12.78 10.68
C TYR A 241 -14.58 11.51 11.55
N ARG A 242 -15.64 10.71 11.36
CA ARG A 242 -15.88 9.46 12.10
C ARG A 242 -15.27 8.22 11.44
N TYR A 243 -14.59 8.37 10.30
CA TYR A 243 -13.96 7.28 9.57
C TYR A 243 -12.46 7.51 9.51
N LYS A 244 -11.70 6.45 9.82
CA LYS A 244 -10.24 6.43 9.83
C LYS A 244 -9.72 5.46 8.79
N ARG A 245 -8.58 5.80 8.21
CA ARG A 245 -7.75 4.92 7.40
C ARG A 245 -6.28 5.21 7.69
N PHE A 246 -5.39 4.30 7.31
CA PHE A 246 -3.97 4.61 7.28
C PHE A 246 -3.69 5.73 6.27
N SER A 247 -2.76 6.62 6.60
CA SER A 247 -2.30 7.70 5.70
C SER A 247 -1.59 7.13 4.47
N ASN A 248 -0.69 6.16 4.70
CA ASN A 248 -0.02 5.40 3.65
C ASN A 248 -0.76 4.07 3.41
N SER A 249 -1.04 3.75 2.14
CA SER A 249 -1.77 2.56 1.75
C SER A 249 -1.03 1.25 2.06
N LEU A 250 0.31 1.27 2.08
CA LEU A 250 1.16 0.14 2.44
C LEU A 250 1.21 -0.12 3.95
N MET A 251 0.82 0.84 4.78
CA MET A 251 0.97 0.76 6.23
C MET A 251 0.19 -0.43 6.83
N ARG A 252 -0.97 -0.80 6.26
CA ARG A 252 -1.73 -1.97 6.73
C ARG A 252 -0.89 -3.25 6.63
N GLY A 253 -0.28 -3.49 5.47
CA GLY A 253 0.57 -4.65 5.27
C GLY A 253 1.81 -4.62 6.14
N HIS A 254 2.39 -3.42 6.33
CA HIS A 254 3.51 -3.23 7.23
C HIS A 254 3.19 -3.58 8.69
N VAL A 255 2.07 -3.08 9.22
CA VAL A 255 1.62 -3.40 10.59
C VAL A 255 1.32 -4.90 10.73
N ARG A 256 0.70 -5.52 9.72
CA ARG A 256 0.47 -6.98 9.71
C ARG A 256 1.78 -7.76 9.75
N LEU A 257 2.80 -7.32 9.02
CA LEU A 257 4.14 -7.92 9.02
C LEU A 257 4.83 -7.79 10.38
N ILE A 258 4.76 -6.62 11.02
CA ILE A 258 5.31 -6.41 12.37
C ILE A 258 4.60 -7.32 13.38
N ALA A 259 3.26 -7.36 13.35
CA ALA A 259 2.49 -8.20 14.25
C ALA A 259 2.81 -9.69 14.03
N GLU A 260 2.98 -10.15 12.79
CA GLU A 260 3.39 -11.53 12.46
C GLU A 260 4.74 -11.87 13.11
N ASN A 261 5.70 -10.94 13.07
CA ASN A 261 7.00 -11.10 13.71
C ASN A 261 6.92 -11.17 15.25
N GLU A 262 5.93 -10.50 15.84
CA GLU A 262 5.60 -10.60 17.26
C GLU A 262 4.73 -11.83 17.60
N GLY A 263 4.48 -12.72 16.64
CA GLY A 263 3.68 -13.94 16.83
C GLY A 263 2.17 -13.69 16.83
N VAL A 264 1.72 -12.53 16.34
CA VAL A 264 0.31 -12.13 16.29
C VAL A 264 -0.16 -12.04 14.85
N GLN A 265 -0.99 -13.00 14.44
CA GLN A 265 -1.56 -13.02 13.10
C GLN A 265 -2.77 -12.09 13.00
N LEU A 266 -2.56 -10.94 12.34
CA LEU A 266 -3.63 -9.99 12.01
C LEU A 266 -4.21 -10.27 10.60
N GLY A 267 -5.48 -9.91 10.41
CA GLY A 267 -6.21 -10.07 9.15
C GLY A 267 -6.95 -11.41 9.07
N ASN A 268 -8.17 -11.39 8.52
CA ASN A 268 -9.00 -12.59 8.43
C ASN A 268 -8.68 -13.42 7.18
N ARG A 269 -8.85 -14.75 7.28
CA ARG A 269 -8.76 -15.67 6.13
C ARG A 269 -9.99 -15.62 5.23
N THR A 270 -11.11 -15.08 5.72
CA THR A 270 -12.40 -15.08 5.01
C THR A 270 -12.43 -14.14 3.79
N THR A 271 -11.42 -13.28 3.66
CA THR A 271 -11.30 -12.27 2.59
C THR A 271 -10.34 -12.69 1.46
N LEU A 272 -9.86 -13.95 1.50
CA LEU A 272 -9.08 -14.59 0.43
C LEU A 272 -9.97 -15.25 -0.62
#